data_AF-A0A2N2NS82-F1
#
_entry.id   AF-A0A2N2NS82-F1
#
_cell.length_a   1.000
_cell.length_b   1.000
_cell.length_c   1.000
_cell.angle_alpha   90.00
_cell.angle_beta   90.00
_cell.angle_gamma   90.00
#
_symmetry.space_group_name_H-M   'P 1'
#
loop_
_entity.id
_entity.type
_entity.pdbx_description
1 polymer ?
#
loop_
_entity_poly.entity_id
_entity_poly.type
_entity_poly.pdbx_seq_one_letter_code
_entity_poly.pdbx_strand_id
1 'polypeptide(L)'
;MNNSQVDANLFAVSCPTCGANLQIDNFIGIVQCQYCGQNISVNPKIENVNNDKISNLFKLIENLGNNDNFTCYNYYCQILELDPLNIKAWLGKGETAISHATLLNPMISEALNAFGNVEKYLPEGNKNEYDEIIAFRIIELAVNFYRLSCQEYAEYFRSWGYDKSIYTQRIDIVLSLFDTVIKKYRSFASHKDTIKMALDLCNDVADYGGIPRQYKHELIIKALDYKKQLNNY
;
A
#
# COMPACT_ATOMS: atom_id res chain seq x y z
N MET A 1 32.24 10.29 -41.39
CA MET A 1 30.87 10.82 -41.46
C MET A 1 29.94 9.63 -41.27
N ASN A 2 29.50 9.38 -40.04
CA ASN A 2 28.65 8.23 -39.71
C ASN A 2 27.21 8.70 -39.59
N ASN A 3 26.36 8.21 -40.49
CA ASN A 3 24.91 8.19 -40.37
C ASN A 3 24.51 7.55 -39.04
N SER A 4 23.93 8.34 -38.14
CA SER A 4 23.17 7.82 -37.02
C SER A 4 21.73 7.64 -37.53
N GLN A 5 21.36 6.40 -37.80
CA GLN A 5 19.96 6.02 -38.03
C GLN A 5 19.18 6.36 -36.75
N VAL A 6 18.33 7.37 -36.83
CA VAL A 6 17.26 7.59 -35.85
C VAL A 6 16.17 6.59 -36.23
N ASP A 7 15.97 5.57 -35.40
CA ASP A 7 14.87 4.62 -35.55
C ASP A 7 13.54 5.40 -35.45
N ALA A 8 12.98 5.73 -36.60
CA ALA A 8 11.69 6.39 -36.69
C ALA A 8 10.61 5.39 -36.26
N ASN A 9 10.11 5.54 -35.03
CA ASN A 9 8.90 4.87 -34.58
C ASN A 9 7.72 5.37 -35.43
N LEU A 10 7.41 4.63 -36.50
CA LEU A 10 6.27 4.84 -37.38
C LEU A 10 5.04 4.16 -36.76
N PHE A 11 3.94 4.91 -36.64
CA PHE A 11 2.68 4.36 -36.16
C PHE A 11 1.65 4.31 -37.29
N ALA A 12 0.92 3.21 -37.36
CA ALA A 12 -0.17 3.02 -38.31
C ALA A 12 -1.44 3.73 -37.80
N VAL A 13 -1.99 4.62 -38.62
CA VAL A 13 -3.26 5.33 -38.37
C VAL A 13 -4.18 5.13 -39.57
N SER A 14 -5.43 4.73 -39.35
CA SER A 14 -6.42 4.60 -40.44
C SER A 14 -7.18 5.91 -40.63
N CYS A 15 -7.30 6.36 -41.88
CA CYS A 15 -8.10 7.53 -42.22
C CYS A 15 -9.59 7.26 -41.98
N PRO A 16 -10.30 8.07 -41.17
CA PRO A 16 -11.72 7.85 -40.89
C PRO A 16 -12.61 8.12 -42.11
N THR A 17 -12.13 8.85 -43.12
CA THR A 17 -12.91 9.20 -44.31
C THR A 17 -12.78 8.18 -45.43
N CYS A 18 -11.57 7.69 -45.72
CA CYS A 18 -11.35 6.77 -46.84
C CYS A 18 -10.89 5.37 -46.44
N GLY A 19 -10.64 5.13 -45.14
CA GLY A 19 -10.17 3.85 -44.63
C GLY A 19 -8.71 3.52 -44.95
N ALA A 20 -7.98 4.41 -45.62
CA ALA A 20 -6.58 4.16 -45.98
C ALA A 20 -5.68 4.13 -44.73
N ASN A 21 -4.72 3.19 -44.71
CA ASN A 21 -3.72 3.09 -43.66
C ASN A 21 -2.55 4.04 -43.94
N LEU A 22 -2.29 4.94 -43.01
CA LEU A 22 -1.22 5.93 -43.06
C LEU A 22 -0.10 5.53 -42.10
N GLN A 23 1.15 5.74 -42.52
CA GLN A 23 2.33 5.61 -41.67
C GLN A 23 2.80 7.01 -41.33
N ILE A 24 2.80 7.36 -40.05
CA ILE A 24 3.10 8.71 -39.59
C ILE A 24 4.24 8.63 -38.57
N ASP A 25 5.19 9.54 -38.70
CA ASP A 25 6.40 9.68 -37.90
C ASP A 25 6.11 10.41 -36.59
N ASN A 26 5.65 9.67 -35.58
CA ASN A 26 5.53 10.09 -34.18
C ASN A 26 5.07 11.56 -33.96
N PHE A 27 4.14 12.04 -34.79
CA PHE A 27 3.72 13.43 -34.86
C PHE A 27 2.41 13.63 -34.09
N ILE A 28 2.37 14.69 -33.29
CA ILE A 28 1.15 15.17 -32.60
C ILE A 28 0.61 16.34 -33.43
N GLY A 29 -0.57 16.19 -34.03
CA GLY A 29 -1.21 17.30 -34.75
C GLY A 29 -2.12 16.86 -35.89
N ILE A 30 -2.35 17.76 -36.85
CA ILE A 30 -3.19 17.52 -38.02
C ILE A 30 -2.32 17.04 -39.18
N VAL A 31 -2.61 15.86 -39.70
CA VAL A 31 -1.94 15.27 -40.87
C VAL A 31 -2.93 15.16 -42.02
N GLN A 32 -2.55 15.62 -43.21
CA GLN A 32 -3.38 15.47 -44.39
C GLN A 32 -3.24 14.06 -44.97
N CYS A 33 -4.38 13.39 -45.21
CA CYS A 33 -4.42 12.08 -45.84
C CYS A 33 -3.93 12.16 -47.30
N GLN A 34 -2.89 11.39 -47.63
CA GLN A 34 -2.35 11.33 -49.00
C GLN A 34 -3.34 10.73 -50.02
N TYR A 35 -4.37 10.02 -49.56
CA TYR A 35 -5.33 9.33 -50.43
C TYR A 35 -6.58 10.16 -50.74
N CYS A 36 -7.14 10.86 -49.75
CA CYS A 36 -8.40 11.61 -49.92
C CYS A 36 -8.29 13.11 -49.61
N GLY A 37 -7.10 13.59 -49.24
CA GLY A 37 -6.84 15.01 -48.97
C GLY A 37 -7.46 15.56 -47.69
N GLN A 38 -8.13 14.74 -46.88
CA GLN A 38 -8.74 15.16 -45.62
C GLN A 38 -7.71 15.33 -44.51
N ASN A 39 -7.95 16.31 -43.64
CA ASN A 39 -7.15 16.57 -42.46
C ASN A 39 -7.56 15.62 -41.33
N ILE A 40 -6.62 14.83 -40.85
CA ILE A 40 -6.79 13.86 -39.77
C ILE A 40 -6.10 14.41 -38.53
N SER A 41 -6.83 14.56 -37.44
CA SER A 41 -6.22 14.85 -36.15
C SER A 41 -5.60 13.57 -35.60
N VAL A 42 -4.28 13.52 -35.57
CA VAL A 42 -3.49 12.43 -35.03
C VAL A 42 -3.03 12.85 -33.64
N ASN A 43 -3.60 12.21 -32.63
CA ASN A 43 -3.02 12.20 -31.31
C ASN A 43 -2.41 10.81 -31.14
N PRO A 44 -1.07 10.66 -31.11
CA PRO A 44 -0.48 9.35 -30.87
C PRO A 44 -1.02 8.80 -29.55
N LYS A 45 -1.04 7.48 -29.43
CA LYS A 45 -1.59 6.72 -28.31
C LYS A 45 -0.87 7.05 -26.99
N ILE A 46 -1.15 8.20 -26.39
CA ILE A 46 -0.64 8.60 -25.07
C ILE A 46 -1.16 7.61 -24.01
N GLU A 47 -2.35 7.04 -24.21
CA GLU A 47 -2.90 6.00 -23.35
C GLU A 47 -2.07 4.69 -23.35
N ASN A 48 -1.44 4.31 -24.47
CA ASN A 48 -0.68 3.05 -24.52
C ASN A 48 0.70 3.14 -23.87
N VAL A 49 1.39 4.29 -23.95
CA VAL A 49 2.75 4.43 -23.39
C VAL A 49 2.73 4.32 -21.86
N ASN A 50 1.71 4.90 -21.21
CA ASN A 50 1.56 4.78 -19.76
C ASN A 50 1.22 3.34 -19.34
N ASN A 51 0.38 2.64 -20.10
CA ASN A 51 0.05 1.24 -19.82
C ASN A 51 1.27 0.31 -19.93
N ASP A 52 2.12 0.49 -20.95
CA ASP A 52 3.36 -0.29 -21.09
C ASP A 52 4.34 0.00 -19.95
N LYS A 53 4.46 1.26 -19.54
CA LYS A 53 5.31 1.67 -18.41
C LYS A 53 4.81 1.09 -17.08
N ILE A 54 3.50 1.17 -16.81
CA ILE A 54 2.87 0.58 -15.61
C ILE A 54 3.08 -0.93 -15.59
N SER A 55 2.85 -1.61 -16.72
CA SER A 55 3.10 -3.05 -16.87
C SER A 55 4.56 -3.43 -16.58
N ASN A 56 5.52 -2.66 -17.10
CA ASN A 56 6.94 -2.87 -16.81
C ASN A 56 7.29 -2.64 -15.34
N LEU A 57 6.72 -1.61 -14.69
CA LEU A 57 6.93 -1.35 -13.27
C LEU A 57 6.40 -2.50 -12.40
N PHE A 58 5.22 -3.05 -12.71
CA PHE A 58 4.72 -4.24 -11.99
C PHE A 58 5.64 -5.45 -12.15
N LYS A 59 6.19 -5.70 -13.35
CA LYS A 59 7.16 -6.81 -13.56
C LYS A 59 8.44 -6.61 -12.75
N LEU A 60 8.92 -5.38 -12.61
CA LEU A 60 10.08 -5.08 -11.77
C LEU A 60 9.79 -5.37 -10.30
N ILE A 61 8.62 -4.99 -9.81
CA ILE A 61 8.17 -5.30 -8.44
C ILE A 61 8.09 -6.83 -8.24
N GLU A 62 7.49 -7.56 -9.19
CA GLU A 62 7.38 -9.03 -9.12
C GLU A 62 8.75 -9.71 -9.10
N ASN A 63 9.72 -9.22 -9.88
CA ASN A 63 11.08 -9.75 -9.90
C ASN A 63 11.86 -9.47 -8.61
N LEU A 64 11.61 -8.34 -7.95
CA LEU A 64 12.23 -8.03 -6.66
C LEU A 64 11.64 -8.88 -5.52
N GLY A 65 10.34 -9.17 -5.59
CA GLY A 65 9.60 -9.85 -4.53
C GLY A 65 9.74 -9.10 -3.20
N ASN A 66 9.91 -9.86 -2.11
CA ASN A 66 10.05 -9.30 -0.75
C ASN A 66 11.49 -8.88 -0.39
N ASN A 67 12.43 -8.94 -1.34
CA ASN A 67 13.85 -8.72 -1.05
C ASN A 67 14.22 -7.24 -0.93
N ASP A 68 13.46 -6.34 -1.57
CA ASP A 68 13.72 -4.90 -1.55
C ASP A 68 12.41 -4.09 -1.50
N ASN A 69 11.84 -4.01 -0.30
CA ASN A 69 10.58 -3.33 -0.06
C ASN A 69 10.66 -1.82 -0.34
N PHE A 70 11.84 -1.19 -0.16
CA PHE A 70 12.00 0.25 -0.41
C PHE A 70 11.96 0.55 -1.90
N THR A 71 12.64 -0.25 -2.72
CA THR A 71 12.57 -0.10 -4.18
C THR A 71 11.17 -0.41 -4.70
N CYS A 72 10.50 -1.45 -4.18
CA CYS A 72 9.11 -1.75 -4.51
C CYS A 72 8.17 -0.58 -4.18
N TYR A 73 8.33 0.04 -3.01
CA TYR A 73 7.58 1.23 -2.61
C TYR A 73 7.73 2.38 -3.62
N ASN A 74 8.96 2.65 -4.07
CA ASN A 74 9.23 3.69 -5.06
C ASN A 74 8.59 3.38 -6.43
N TYR A 75 8.57 2.12 -6.86
CA TYR A 75 7.88 1.73 -8.08
C TYR A 75 6.37 1.88 -7.96
N TYR A 76 5.76 1.54 -6.83
CA TYR A 76 4.35 1.82 -6.61
C TYR A 76 4.04 3.33 -6.66
N CYS A 77 4.90 4.18 -6.10
CA CYS A 77 4.76 5.63 -6.23
C CYS A 77 4.80 6.08 -7.69
N GLN A 78 5.73 5.55 -8.49
CA GLN A 78 5.81 5.85 -9.93
C GLN A 78 4.57 5.37 -10.70
N ILE A 79 3.99 4.22 -10.34
CA ILE A 79 2.73 3.77 -10.94
C ILE A 79 1.62 4.77 -10.61
N LEU A 80 1.55 5.27 -9.37
CA LEU A 80 0.54 6.24 -8.94
C LEU A 80 0.72 7.63 -9.56
N GLU A 81 1.94 8.01 -9.94
CA GLU A 81 2.19 9.22 -10.74
C GLU A 81 1.63 9.10 -12.16
N LEU A 82 1.57 7.89 -12.71
CA LEU A 82 1.04 7.60 -14.05
C LEU A 82 -0.48 7.33 -14.03
N ASP A 83 -0.95 6.66 -12.98
CA ASP A 83 -2.35 6.29 -12.75
C ASP A 83 -2.70 6.44 -11.25
N PRO A 84 -3.20 7.63 -10.84
CA PRO A 84 -3.56 7.89 -9.44
C PRO A 84 -4.74 7.07 -8.92
N LEU A 85 -5.49 6.39 -9.80
CA LEU A 85 -6.64 5.55 -9.43
C LEU A 85 -6.26 4.07 -9.33
N ASN A 86 -4.98 3.73 -9.51
CA ASN A 86 -4.52 2.35 -9.51
C ASN A 86 -4.63 1.71 -8.11
N ILE A 87 -5.70 0.94 -7.90
CA ILE A 87 -5.98 0.28 -6.63
C ILE A 87 -4.86 -0.67 -6.21
N LYS A 88 -4.32 -1.45 -7.17
CA LYS A 88 -3.22 -2.39 -6.91
C LYS A 88 -1.97 -1.66 -6.42
N ALA A 89 -1.66 -0.51 -7.01
CA ALA A 89 -0.51 0.28 -6.59
C ALA A 89 -0.71 0.95 -5.23
N TRP A 90 -1.93 1.43 -4.92
CA TRP A 90 -2.25 1.94 -3.58
C TRP A 90 -2.13 0.85 -2.51
N LEU A 91 -2.64 -0.35 -2.79
CA LEU A 91 -2.53 -1.49 -1.87
C LEU A 91 -1.07 -1.85 -1.64
N GLY A 92 -0.30 -2.05 -2.72
CA GLY A 92 1.11 -2.40 -2.64
C GLY A 92 1.98 -1.32 -1.98
N LYS A 93 1.67 -0.04 -2.18
CA LYS A 93 2.31 1.07 -1.46
C LYS A 93 2.07 0.97 0.05
N GLY A 94 0.86 0.64 0.47
CA GLY A 94 0.53 0.42 1.89
C GLY A 94 1.27 -0.78 2.47
N GLU A 95 1.30 -1.91 1.77
CA GLU A 95 2.02 -3.11 2.21
C GLU A 95 3.52 -2.88 2.35
N THR A 96 4.16 -2.25 1.35
CA THR A 96 5.59 -1.95 1.39
C THR A 96 5.96 -0.92 2.45
N ALA A 97 5.07 0.05 2.71
CA ALA A 97 5.23 0.98 3.84
C ALA A 97 5.25 0.26 5.20
N ILE A 98 4.40 -0.76 5.38
CA ILE A 98 4.39 -1.58 6.60
C ILE A 98 5.68 -2.38 6.72
N SER A 99 6.13 -3.02 5.64
CA SER A 99 7.34 -3.84 5.66
C SER A 99 8.62 -3.02 5.88
N HIS A 100 8.59 -1.72 5.61
CA HIS A 100 9.69 -0.80 5.86
C HIS A 100 9.55 -0.01 7.17
N ALA A 101 8.48 -0.22 7.93
CA ALA A 101 8.25 0.48 9.19
C ALA A 101 9.32 0.17 10.23
N THR A 102 9.83 1.21 10.88
CA THR A 102 10.78 1.13 12.00
C THR A 102 10.26 1.93 13.19
N LEU A 103 10.89 1.80 14.36
CA LEU A 103 10.50 2.60 15.54
C LEU A 103 10.73 4.10 15.36
N LEU A 104 11.70 4.49 14.52
CA LEU A 104 12.02 5.88 14.20
C LEU A 104 11.18 6.43 13.05
N ASN A 105 10.84 5.58 12.08
CA ASN A 105 9.97 5.90 10.97
C ASN A 105 8.90 4.81 10.83
N PRO A 106 7.79 4.91 11.57
CA PRO A 106 6.78 3.85 11.61
C PRO A 106 5.95 3.75 10.32
N MET A 107 6.03 4.74 9.43
CA MET A 107 5.28 4.80 8.17
C MET A 107 3.76 4.54 8.31
N ILE A 108 3.21 4.71 9.51
CA ILE A 108 1.80 4.38 9.81
C ILE A 108 0.86 5.27 9.02
N SER A 109 1.10 6.58 9.01
CA SER A 109 0.28 7.52 8.24
C SER A 109 0.33 7.19 6.75
N GLU A 110 1.48 6.77 6.23
CA GLU A 110 1.65 6.42 4.83
C GLU A 110 0.82 5.18 4.47
N ALA A 111 0.92 4.13 5.27
CA ALA A 111 0.13 2.91 5.09
C ALA A 111 -1.38 3.18 5.18
N LEU A 112 -1.83 3.90 6.21
CA LEU A 112 -3.24 4.22 6.41
C LEU A 112 -3.80 5.12 5.30
N ASN A 113 -3.03 6.10 4.82
CA ASN A 113 -3.43 6.93 3.70
C ASN A 113 -3.54 6.12 2.40
N ALA A 114 -2.59 5.21 2.16
CA ALA A 114 -2.61 4.35 0.99
C ALA A 114 -3.84 3.43 0.99
N PHE A 115 -4.17 2.80 2.12
CA PHE A 115 -5.38 2.00 2.27
C PHE A 115 -6.67 2.82 2.19
N GLY A 116 -6.68 4.05 2.71
CA GLY A 116 -7.80 4.97 2.53
C GLY A 116 -8.05 5.30 1.04
N ASN A 117 -7.01 5.40 0.23
CA ASN A 117 -7.16 5.59 -1.22
C ASN A 117 -7.67 4.33 -1.94
N VAL A 118 -7.30 3.13 -1.49
CA VAL A 118 -7.88 1.87 -2.00
C VAL A 118 -9.40 1.91 -1.88
N GLU A 119 -9.90 2.19 -0.68
CA GLU A 119 -11.35 2.29 -0.43
C GLU A 119 -12.03 3.38 -1.24
N LYS A 120 -11.38 4.53 -1.38
CA LYS A 120 -11.91 5.67 -2.14
C LYS A 120 -12.12 5.32 -3.61
N TYR A 121 -11.26 4.49 -4.19
CA TYR A 121 -11.26 4.19 -5.62
C TYR A 121 -11.83 2.80 -5.95
N LEU A 122 -12.20 2.01 -4.95
CA LEU A 122 -12.82 0.70 -5.13
C LEU A 122 -14.22 0.80 -5.79
N PRO A 123 -14.51 0.00 -6.83
CA PRO A 123 -15.86 -0.16 -7.36
C PRO A 123 -16.80 -0.78 -6.30
N GLU A 124 -18.08 -0.41 -6.31
CA GLU A 124 -19.08 -0.75 -5.28
C GLU A 124 -19.32 -2.26 -5.03
N GLY A 125 -18.75 -3.17 -5.82
CA GLY A 125 -18.88 -4.63 -5.67
C GLY A 125 -17.72 -5.36 -4.97
N ASN A 126 -16.53 -4.75 -4.84
CA ASN A 126 -15.32 -5.46 -4.38
C ASN A 126 -14.93 -5.15 -2.93
N LYS A 127 -15.79 -4.42 -2.21
CA LYS A 127 -15.43 -3.80 -0.93
C LYS A 127 -15.04 -4.82 0.15
N ASN A 128 -15.77 -5.92 0.26
CA ASN A 128 -15.54 -6.91 1.33
C ASN A 128 -14.16 -7.57 1.23
N GLU A 129 -13.71 -7.96 0.03
CA GLU A 129 -12.40 -8.61 -0.16
C GLU A 129 -11.25 -7.70 0.28
N TYR A 130 -11.28 -6.44 -0.14
CA TYR A 130 -10.23 -5.48 0.19
C TYR A 130 -10.28 -5.02 1.65
N ASP A 131 -11.48 -4.91 2.24
CA ASP A 131 -11.64 -4.61 3.66
C ASP A 131 -10.94 -5.68 4.53
N GLU A 132 -11.04 -6.96 4.17
CA GLU A 132 -10.34 -8.05 4.88
C GLU A 132 -8.81 -7.94 4.72
N ILE A 133 -8.33 -7.73 3.50
CA ILE A 133 -6.89 -7.59 3.22
C ILE A 133 -6.32 -6.40 3.99
N ILE A 134 -6.96 -5.24 3.92
CA ILE A 134 -6.50 -4.02 4.58
C ILE A 134 -6.50 -4.20 6.09
N ALA A 135 -7.57 -4.77 6.65
CA ALA A 135 -7.67 -5.01 8.08
C ALA A 135 -6.53 -5.91 8.57
N PHE A 136 -6.27 -7.02 7.86
CA PHE A 136 -5.17 -7.92 8.16
C PHE A 136 -3.81 -7.20 8.15
N ARG A 137 -3.56 -6.35 7.14
CA ARG A 137 -2.30 -5.59 7.04
C ARG A 137 -2.14 -4.57 8.17
N ILE A 138 -3.20 -3.88 8.57
CA ILE A 138 -3.15 -2.94 9.69
C ILE A 138 -2.83 -3.68 11.01
N ILE A 139 -3.38 -4.89 11.19
CA ILE A 139 -3.05 -5.73 12.35
C ILE A 139 -1.58 -6.16 12.31
N GLU A 140 -1.08 -6.60 11.16
CA GLU A 140 0.32 -6.96 10.98
C GLU A 140 1.26 -5.80 11.33
N LEU A 141 0.94 -4.58 10.88
CA LEU A 141 1.64 -3.36 11.26
C LEU A 141 1.64 -3.13 12.77
N ALA A 142 0.46 -3.22 13.40
CA ALA A 142 0.31 -3.03 14.85
C ALA A 142 1.14 -4.06 15.64
N VAL A 143 1.11 -5.32 15.22
CA VAL A 143 1.85 -6.44 15.83
C VAL A 143 3.37 -6.22 15.70
N ASN A 144 3.85 -5.91 14.49
CA ASN A 144 5.27 -5.71 14.24
C ASN A 144 5.81 -4.48 15.00
N PHE A 145 5.06 -3.38 14.99
CA PHE A 145 5.43 -2.17 15.70
C PHE A 145 5.47 -2.38 17.22
N TYR A 146 4.50 -3.14 17.76
CA TYR A 146 4.50 -3.55 19.16
C TYR A 146 5.73 -4.41 19.50
N ARG A 147 6.04 -5.43 18.70
CA ARG A 147 7.18 -6.33 18.93
C ARG A 147 8.50 -5.56 18.95
N LEU A 148 8.72 -4.69 17.97
CA LEU A 148 9.90 -3.82 17.93
C LEU A 148 9.98 -2.94 19.18
N SER A 149 8.85 -2.36 19.61
CA SER A 149 8.78 -1.51 20.79
C SER A 149 9.17 -2.26 22.07
N CYS A 150 8.75 -3.52 22.19
CA CYS A 150 9.10 -4.37 23.32
C CYS A 150 10.57 -4.81 23.32
N GLN A 151 11.12 -5.11 22.15
CA GLN A 151 12.54 -5.44 22.00
C GLN A 151 13.42 -4.27 22.45
N GLU A 152 13.17 -3.07 21.93
CA GLU A 152 13.91 -1.86 22.32
C GLU A 152 13.75 -1.60 23.83
N TYR A 153 12.52 -1.66 24.35
CA TYR A 153 12.29 -1.46 25.78
C TYR A 153 13.08 -2.48 26.63
N ALA A 154 13.09 -3.76 26.26
CA ALA A 154 13.81 -4.79 27.00
C ALA A 154 15.34 -4.58 27.00
N GLU A 155 15.90 -4.11 25.88
CA GLU A 155 17.33 -3.81 25.74
C GLU A 155 17.75 -2.58 26.54
N TYR A 156 16.99 -1.48 26.44
CA TYR A 156 17.35 -0.21 27.05
C TYR A 156 16.94 -0.09 28.52
N PHE A 157 15.83 -0.71 28.94
CA PHE A 157 15.40 -0.72 30.33
C PHE A 157 16.42 -1.42 31.23
N ARG A 158 17.08 -2.48 30.73
CA ARG A 158 18.11 -3.21 31.46
C ARG A 158 19.42 -2.43 31.63
N SER A 159 19.67 -1.43 30.80
CA SER A 159 21.00 -0.85 30.64
C SER A 159 21.12 0.62 31.09
N TRP A 160 20.11 1.47 30.90
CA TRP A 160 20.31 2.93 31.10
C TRP A 160 19.14 3.73 31.68
N GLY A 161 18.05 3.09 32.14
CA GLY A 161 16.89 3.82 32.67
C GLY A 161 16.05 4.44 31.55
N TYR A 162 15.42 3.57 30.75
CA TYR A 162 14.59 3.94 29.61
C TYR A 162 13.42 4.85 30.00
N ASP A 163 13.15 5.88 29.19
CA ASP A 163 11.98 6.74 29.34
C ASP A 163 10.71 5.96 29.01
N LYS A 164 9.94 5.66 30.05
CA LYS A 164 8.65 4.96 29.94
C LYS A 164 7.66 5.70 29.04
N SER A 165 7.77 7.03 28.92
CA SER A 165 6.84 7.85 28.13
C SER A 165 6.87 7.48 26.64
N ILE A 166 8.06 7.19 26.10
CA ILE A 166 8.25 6.80 24.69
C ILE A 166 7.60 5.45 24.43
N TYR A 167 7.80 4.48 25.32
CA TYR A 167 7.17 3.17 25.21
C TYR A 167 5.64 3.30 25.26
N THR A 168 5.11 4.07 26.20
CA THR A 168 3.66 4.31 26.32
C THR A 168 3.07 4.92 25.06
N GLN A 169 3.70 5.96 24.49
CA GLN A 169 3.23 6.56 23.23
C GLN A 169 3.17 5.54 22.09
N ARG A 170 4.13 4.60 22.02
CA ARG A 170 4.13 3.53 21.02
C ARG A 170 2.99 2.52 21.26
N ILE A 171 2.69 2.22 22.52
CA ILE A 171 1.51 1.39 22.85
C ILE A 171 0.22 2.11 22.45
N ASP A 172 0.09 3.41 22.70
CA ASP A 172 -1.09 4.19 22.28
C ASP A 172 -1.30 4.13 20.76
N ILE A 173 -0.21 4.19 19.99
CA ILE A 173 -0.22 4.01 18.55
C ILE A 173 -0.76 2.63 18.17
N VAL A 174 -0.23 1.55 18.76
CA VAL A 174 -0.70 0.17 18.51
C VAL A 174 -2.20 0.05 18.80
N LEU A 175 -2.66 0.61 19.92
CA LEU A 175 -4.06 0.59 20.30
C LEU A 175 -4.94 1.37 19.31
N SER A 176 -4.45 2.50 18.79
CA SER A 176 -5.18 3.28 17.78
C SER A 176 -5.34 2.54 16.44
N LEU A 177 -4.37 1.68 16.07
CA LEU A 177 -4.46 0.83 14.88
C LEU A 177 -5.52 -0.25 15.06
N PHE A 178 -5.56 -0.90 16.23
CA PHE A 178 -6.64 -1.84 16.55
C PHE A 178 -8.00 -1.16 16.55
N ASP A 179 -8.12 0.03 17.16
CA ASP A 179 -9.37 0.81 17.14
C ASP A 179 -9.82 1.15 15.70
N THR A 180 -8.87 1.44 14.81
CA THR A 180 -9.15 1.69 13.39
C THR A 180 -9.77 0.45 12.76
N VAL A 181 -9.20 -0.73 13.00
CA VAL A 181 -9.70 -1.98 12.45
C VAL A 181 -11.10 -2.32 12.98
N ILE A 182 -11.33 -2.18 14.29
CA ILE A 182 -12.62 -2.45 14.92
C ILE A 182 -13.70 -1.52 14.38
N LYS A 183 -13.40 -0.22 14.30
CA LYS A 183 -14.40 0.78 13.91
C LYS A 183 -14.77 0.65 12.44
N LYS A 184 -13.80 0.34 11.58
CA LYS A 184 -13.91 0.44 10.13
C LYS A 184 -14.18 -0.90 9.44
N TYR A 185 -13.58 -1.99 9.91
CA TYR A 185 -13.65 -3.33 9.30
C TYR A 185 -14.33 -4.33 10.23
N ARG A 186 -15.53 -3.98 10.73
CA ARG A 186 -16.27 -4.78 11.73
C ARG A 186 -16.54 -6.22 11.32
N SER A 187 -16.80 -6.48 10.04
CA SER A 187 -17.00 -7.83 9.49
C SER A 187 -15.74 -8.70 9.59
N PHE A 188 -14.56 -8.09 9.58
CA PHE A 188 -13.29 -8.79 9.75
C PHE A 188 -12.89 -8.95 11.22
N ALA A 189 -13.34 -8.05 12.11
CA ALA A 189 -13.08 -8.16 13.55
C ALA A 189 -13.64 -9.47 14.15
N SER A 190 -14.64 -10.10 13.50
CA SER A 190 -15.15 -11.43 13.85
C SER A 190 -14.26 -12.61 13.42
N HIS A 191 -13.18 -12.39 12.66
CA HIS A 191 -12.27 -13.47 12.29
C HIS A 191 -11.41 -13.91 13.48
N LYS A 192 -11.51 -15.20 13.79
CA LYS A 192 -10.80 -15.89 14.89
C LYS A 192 -9.30 -15.64 14.91
N ASP A 193 -8.67 -15.47 13.74
CA ASP A 193 -7.22 -15.30 13.62
C ASP A 193 -6.74 -13.90 14.00
N THR A 194 -7.53 -12.86 13.68
CA THR A 194 -7.31 -11.48 14.15
C THR A 194 -7.38 -11.38 15.66
N ILE A 195 -8.41 -12.03 16.23
CA ILE A 195 -8.64 -12.10 17.67
C ILE A 195 -7.49 -12.85 18.34
N LYS A 196 -7.08 -13.97 17.75
CA LYS A 196 -5.95 -14.75 18.24
C LYS A 196 -4.66 -13.96 18.17
N MET A 197 -4.36 -13.24 17.08
CA MET A 197 -3.17 -12.40 16.98
C MET A 197 -3.16 -11.27 18.02
N ALA A 198 -4.29 -10.61 18.25
CA ALA A 198 -4.41 -9.58 19.28
C ALA A 198 -4.26 -10.16 20.70
N LEU A 199 -4.82 -11.35 20.95
CA LEU A 199 -4.69 -12.06 22.22
C LEU A 199 -3.27 -12.59 22.45
N ASP A 200 -2.63 -13.16 21.42
CA ASP A 200 -1.25 -13.60 21.45
C ASP A 200 -0.33 -12.41 21.72
N LEU A 201 -0.61 -11.25 21.13
CA LEU A 201 0.07 -9.99 21.46
C LEU A 201 -0.02 -9.68 22.95
N CYS A 202 -1.23 -9.79 23.53
CA CYS A 202 -1.47 -9.51 24.93
C CYS A 202 -0.89 -10.57 25.88
N ASN A 203 -0.74 -11.80 25.42
CA ASN A 203 -0.05 -12.86 26.15
C ASN A 203 1.47 -12.65 26.11
N ASP A 204 2.03 -12.25 24.97
CA ASP A 204 3.45 -11.86 24.86
C ASP A 204 3.76 -10.67 25.80
N VAL A 205 2.88 -9.64 25.87
CA VAL A 205 2.95 -8.54 26.87
C VAL A 205 3.06 -9.11 28.30
N ALA A 206 2.35 -10.20 28.59
CA ALA A 206 2.28 -10.75 29.92
C ALA A 206 3.58 -11.45 30.36
N ASP A 207 4.30 -12.04 29.41
CA ASP A 207 5.49 -12.85 29.63
C ASP A 207 6.80 -12.03 29.59
N TYR A 208 6.83 -10.90 28.87
CA TYR A 208 7.91 -9.93 28.97
C TYR A 208 7.83 -9.17 30.31
N GLY A 209 8.40 -9.77 31.36
CA GLY A 209 8.43 -9.28 32.76
C GLY A 209 9.06 -7.90 33.03
N GLY A 210 9.26 -7.06 32.00
CA GLY A 210 9.71 -5.68 32.11
C GLY A 210 8.58 -4.63 31.99
N ILE A 211 7.39 -5.00 31.52
CA ILE A 211 6.31 -4.04 31.28
C ILE A 211 5.70 -3.60 32.63
N PRO A 212 5.59 -2.28 32.91
CA PRO A 212 4.94 -1.80 34.12
C PRO A 212 3.50 -2.35 34.21
N ARG A 213 3.14 -2.87 35.38
CA ARG A 213 1.87 -3.60 35.64
C ARG A 213 0.61 -2.87 35.14
N GLN A 214 0.62 -1.55 35.12
CA GLN A 214 -0.48 -0.70 34.64
C GLN A 214 -0.76 -0.86 33.13
N TYR A 215 0.27 -0.93 32.29
CA TYR A 215 0.11 -1.07 30.83
C TYR A 215 -0.26 -2.48 30.42
N LYS A 216 0.26 -3.48 31.15
CA LYS A 216 -0.22 -4.86 31.06
C LYS A 216 -1.72 -4.92 31.34
N HIS A 217 -2.19 -4.16 32.33
CA HIS A 217 -3.62 -4.12 32.68
C HIS A 217 -4.47 -3.43 31.59
N GLU A 218 -4.00 -2.33 30.99
CA GLU A 218 -4.73 -1.63 29.91
C GLU A 218 -4.79 -2.44 28.61
N LEU A 219 -3.68 -3.07 28.20
CA LEU A 219 -3.64 -3.94 27.03
C LEU A 219 -4.54 -5.17 27.23
N ILE A 220 -4.49 -5.79 28.41
CA ILE A 220 -5.39 -6.89 28.76
C ILE A 220 -6.84 -6.41 28.80
N ILE A 221 -7.16 -5.25 29.39
CA ILE A 221 -8.53 -4.69 29.37
C ILE A 221 -8.99 -4.48 27.94
N LYS A 222 -8.20 -3.82 27.09
CA LYS A 222 -8.59 -3.58 25.68
C LYS A 222 -8.75 -4.87 24.89
N ALA A 223 -7.90 -5.88 25.10
CA ALA A 223 -8.07 -7.18 24.46
C ALA A 223 -9.24 -7.99 25.03
N LEU A 224 -9.57 -7.84 26.31
CA LEU A 224 -10.77 -8.43 26.91
C LEU A 224 -12.04 -7.71 26.45
N ASP A 225 -12.01 -6.39 26.28
CA ASP A 225 -13.10 -5.62 25.68
C ASP A 225 -13.27 -5.97 24.20
N TYR A 226 -12.17 -6.18 23.48
CA TYR A 226 -12.17 -6.78 22.14
C TYR A 226 -12.92 -8.12 22.16
N LYS A 227 -12.50 -9.05 23.03
CA LYS A 227 -13.13 -10.36 23.20
C LYS A 227 -14.62 -10.28 23.61
N LYS A 228 -15.01 -9.32 24.44
CA LYS A 228 -16.40 -9.12 24.88
C LYS A 228 -17.29 -8.53 23.80
N GLN A 229 -16.81 -7.53 23.06
CA GLN A 229 -17.55 -6.96 21.93
C GLN A 229 -17.86 -8.00 20.86
N LEU A 230 -17.02 -9.04 20.77
CA LEU A 230 -17.20 -10.15 19.83
C LEU A 230 -18.16 -11.24 20.30
N ASN A 231 -18.28 -11.47 21.61
CA ASN A 231 -19.19 -12.49 22.17
C ASN A 231 -20.66 -12.02 22.22
N ASN A 232 -20.92 -10.74 21.93
CA ASN A 232 -22.27 -10.15 21.92
C ASN A 232 -22.88 -10.06 20.51
N TYR A 233 -22.27 -10.71 19.52
CA TYR A 233 -22.74 -10.89 18.14
C TYR A 233 -22.65 -12.37 17.76
#